data_AF-A0A7D6J7R4-F1
#
_entry.id   AF-A0A7D6J7R4-F1
#
_cell.length_a   1.000
_cell.length_b   1.000
_cell.length_c   1.000
_cell.angle_alpha   90.00
_cell.angle_beta   90.00
_cell.angle_gamma   90.00
#
_symmetry.space_group_name_H-M   'P 1'
#
loop_
_entity.id
_entity.type
_entity.pdbx_description
1 polymer ?
#
loop_
_entity_poly.entity_id
_entity_poly.type
_entity_poly.pdbx_seq_one_letter_code
_entity_poly.pdbx_strand_id
1 'polypeptide(L)' 'MLTMWVTEGEHRRLLERCDGRPLAAWMRQTCLDEKPARTGKLPS' A
#
# COMPACT_ATOMS: atom_id res chain seq x y z
N MET A 1 -8.93 11.08 -0.59
CA MET A 1 -8.69 9.78 -1.26
C MET A 1 -7.83 10.08 -2.47
N LEU A 2 -6.59 9.56 -2.53
CA LEU A 2 -5.71 9.75 -3.68
C LEU A 2 -6.02 8.68 -4.72
N THR A 3 -6.54 9.08 -5.87
CA THR A 3 -6.78 8.20 -7.01
C THR A 3 -5.78 8.57 -8.10
N MET A 4 -4.91 7.63 -8.49
CA MET A 4 -4.02 7.79 -9.63
C MET A 4 -4.37 6.77 -10.71
N TRP A 5 -4.14 7.13 -11.97
CA TRP A 5 -4.33 6.24 -13.11
C TRP A 5 -3.00 5.64 -13.51
N VAL A 6 -2.97 4.33 -13.68
CA VAL A 6 -1.81 3.57 -14.15
C VAL A 6 -2.25 2.65 -15.27
N THR A 7 -1.35 2.38 -16.19
CA THR A 7 -1.54 1.34 -17.21
C THR A 7 -1.50 -0.05 -16.58
N GLU A 8 -2.02 -1.06 -17.28
CA GLU A 8 -1.97 -2.45 -16.81
C GLU A 8 -0.53 -2.94 -16.57
N GLY A 9 0.40 -2.55 -17.44
CA GLY A 9 1.82 -2.90 -17.31
C GLY A 9 2.47 -2.30 -16.06
N GLU A 10 2.15 -1.04 -15.74
CA GLU A 10 2.60 -0.39 -14.51
C GLU A 10 1.97 -1.04 -13.27
N HIS A 11 0.67 -1.36 -13.33
CA HIS A 11 -0.03 -2.05 -12.26
C HIS A 11 0.62 -3.41 -11.96
N ARG A 12 0.95 -4.21 -12.99
CA ARG A 12 1.61 -5.51 -12.81
C ARG A 12 2.97 -5.38 -12.13
N ARG A 13 3.81 -4.45 -12.60
CA ARG A 13 5.13 -4.19 -12.01
C ARG A 13 5.03 -3.70 -10.56
N LEU A 14 4.00 -2.93 -10.22
CA LEU A 14 3.74 -2.51 -8.85
C LEU A 14 3.35 -3.69 -7.97
N LEU A 15 2.46 -4.56 -8.44
CA LEU A 15 2.04 -5.75 -7.69
C LEU A 15 3.21 -6.71 -7.41
N GLU A 16 4.12 -6.90 -8.37
CA GLU A 16 5.34 -7.71 -8.18
C GLU A 16 6.24 -7.14 -7.06
N ARG A 17 6.29 -5.81 -6.90
CA ARG A 17 7.08 -5.15 -5.85
C ARG A 17 6.40 -5.09 -4.49
N CYS A 18 5.10 -5.36 -4.42
CA CYS A 18 4.37 -5.27 -3.17
C CYS A 18 4.61 -6.44 -2.20
N ASP A 19 5.27 -7.52 -2.64
CA ASP A 19 5.53 -8.74 -1.83
C ASP A 19 4.23 -9.28 -1.18
N GLY A 20 3.11 -9.25 -1.92
CA GLY A 20 1.81 -9.70 -1.43
C GLY A 20 1.07 -8.72 -0.50
N ARG A 21 1.61 -7.52 -0.25
CA ARG A 21 0.92 -6.47 0.51
C ARG A 21 -0.10 -5.73 -0.38
N PRO A 22 -1.20 -5.21 0.18
CA PRO A 22 -2.11 -4.34 -0.57
C PRO A 22 -1.38 -3.11 -1.13
N LEU A 23 -1.50 -2.86 -2.44
CA LEU A 23 -0.79 -1.78 -3.15
C LEU A 23 -0.95 -0.42 -2.47
N ALA A 24 -2.16 -0.07 -2.03
CA ALA A 24 -2.42 1.19 -1.35
C ALA A 24 -1.65 1.33 -0.02
N ALA A 25 -1.50 0.24 0.75
CA ALA A 25 -0.74 0.26 1.99
C ALA A 25 0.76 0.33 1.73
N TRP A 26 1.25 -0.42 0.74
CA TRP A 26 2.64 -0.37 0.30
C TRP A 26 3.03 1.03 -0.20
N MET A 27 2.18 1.68 -1.00
CA MET A 27 2.41 3.03 -1.49
C MET A 27 2.49 4.07 -0.37
N ARG A 28 1.58 4.02 0.61
CA ARG A 28 1.62 4.95 1.75
C ARG A 28 2.91 4.78 2.55
N GLN A 29 3.33 3.55 2.81
CA GLN A 29 4.61 3.31 3.47
C GLN A 29 5.80 3.79 2.63
N THR A 30 5.81 3.51 1.33
CA THR A 30 6.96 3.80 0.46
C THR A 30 7.11 5.29 0.14
N CYS A 31 6.00 5.99 -0.10
CA CYS A 31 6.02 7.40 -0.50
C CYS A 31 5.93 8.37 0.68
N LEU A 32 5.38 7.94 1.81
CA LEU A 32 5.08 8.81 2.96
C LEU A 32 5.75 8.35 4.27
N ASP A 33 6.56 7.29 4.24
CA ASP A 33 7.14 6.64 5.43
C ASP A 33 6.08 6.30 6.50
N GLU A 34 4.84 6.05 6.07
CA GLU A 34 3.73 5.79 6.98
C GLU A 34 4.01 4.53 7.81
N LYS A 35 4.11 4.69 9.13
CA LYS A 35 4.22 3.55 10.06
C LYS A 35 2.93 2.74 10.02
N PRO A 36 3.00 1.40 9.85
CA PRO A 36 1.81 0.57 9.85
C PRO A 36 1.05 0.78 11.16
N ALA A 37 -0.27 0.96 11.05
CA ALA A 37 -1.12 1.06 12.23
C ALA A 37 -0.90 -0.17 13.10
N ARG A 38 -0.63 0.04 14.40
CA ARG A 38 -0.52 -1.08 15.32
C ARG A 38 -1.87 -1.80 15.30
N THR A 39 -1.89 -3.08 14.92
CA THR A 39 -3.00 -3.99 15.20
C THR A 39 -3.03 -4.30 16.70
N GLY A 40 -3.16 -3.26 17.53
CA GLY A 40 -3.52 -3.41 18.94
C GLY A 40 -5.02 -3.66 18.98
N LYS A 41 -5.44 -4.74 19.63
CA LYS A 41 -6.86 -4.98 19.88
C LYS A 41 -7.45 -3.71 20.52
N LEU A 42 -8.58 -3.24 20.01
CA LEU A 42 -9.37 -2.23 20.71
C LEU A 42 -9.56 -2.71 22.16
N PRO A 43 -9.29 -1.89 23.19
CA PRO A 43 -9.73 -2.23 24.54
C PRO A 43 -11.25 -2.42 24.51
N SER A 44 -11.71 -3.56 25.04
CA SER A 44 -13.14 -3.85 25.25
C SER A 44 -13.76 -2.89 26.24
#